data_AF-A0A9W9K1T9-F1
#
_entry.id   AF-A0A9W9K1T9-F1
#
_cell.length_a   1.000
_cell.length_b   1.000
_cell.length_c   1.000
_cell.angle_alpha   90.00
_cell.angle_beta   90.00
_cell.angle_gamma   90.00
#
_symmetry.space_group_name_H-M   'P 1'
#
loop_
_entity.id
_entity.type
_entity.pdbx_description
1 polymer ?
#
loop_
_entity_poly.entity_id
_entity_poly.type
_entity_poly.pdbx_seq_one_letter_code
_entity_poly.pdbx_strand_id
1 'polypeptide(L)'
;MTWLFPHQSDTSPSRSRLSFLILGLTVLFLLISYQLVLNRELLGSVAEWATEKGFQTVGLDTPGNVTEDEAASLAAGASDSINITVPTSSGNPISSITVAPTETPSASPLPPREKELVLAAMLSSDMSWVDENIPEWYTNIYRADASPEQAELTVPANRGNEAMVFLTYIIDRYDSLPDVALFLHGGRYQWHNDNPLYDSVISIRDLQPAFVREAGYVNLRCTWTIGCPAELEPARYMRERPDDPDHISAVMFPDSFATLFPDIEMPEVVGVPCCSQFALSREKIHERPVEDYIGVRQWLLDSPLDASITGRVFEYSWHIMFGKPSQFCLDPHECFCNTYGYCNMTDEDLEAQWKWRGLVLPEGWPNVTEESNESSQKRSLAPMKGMPD
;
A
#
# COMPACT_ATOMS: atom_id res chain seq x y z
N MET A 1 -69.36 31.42 -61.18
CA MET A 1 -68.46 30.96 -62.25
C MET A 1 -67.35 30.17 -61.61
N THR A 2 -67.25 28.90 -61.99
CA THR A 2 -66.21 27.92 -61.66
C THR A 2 -64.80 28.43 -61.99
N TRP A 3 -63.79 28.03 -61.21
CA TRP A 3 -62.60 27.31 -61.67
C TRP A 3 -61.89 26.59 -60.51
N LEU A 4 -61.46 25.35 -60.80
CA LEU A 4 -60.69 24.39 -59.99
C LEU A 4 -59.19 24.76 -60.01
N PHE A 5 -58.33 24.49 -59.00
CA PHE A 5 -57.59 23.25 -58.64
C PHE A 5 -56.40 23.69 -57.70
N PRO A 6 -55.50 22.82 -57.18
CA PRO A 6 -55.64 21.92 -56.03
C PRO A 6 -54.59 22.16 -54.90
N HIS A 7 -54.77 21.42 -53.81
CA HIS A 7 -53.84 21.23 -52.69
C HIS A 7 -52.44 20.77 -53.14
N GLN A 8 -51.38 21.36 -52.55
CA GLN A 8 -50.09 20.70 -52.37
C GLN A 8 -49.64 20.92 -50.92
N SER A 9 -49.65 19.85 -50.13
CA SER A 9 -49.15 19.82 -48.75
C SER A 9 -47.64 19.60 -48.77
N ASP A 10 -46.88 20.66 -48.50
CA ASP A 10 -45.44 20.60 -48.40
C ASP A 10 -45.05 20.28 -46.95
N THR A 11 -44.92 18.99 -46.63
CA THR A 11 -44.38 18.55 -45.33
C THR A 11 -42.86 18.52 -45.39
N SER A 12 -42.23 19.68 -45.30
CA SER A 12 -40.80 19.77 -44.99
C SER A 12 -40.64 19.78 -43.46
N PRO A 13 -39.96 18.79 -42.84
CA PRO A 13 -39.68 18.85 -41.42
C PRO A 13 -38.74 20.04 -41.18
N SER A 14 -39.15 20.95 -40.28
CA SER A 14 -38.41 22.19 -40.05
C SER A 14 -36.93 21.89 -39.77
N ARG A 15 -36.03 22.54 -40.50
CA ARG A 15 -34.56 22.42 -40.37
C ARG A 15 -34.09 22.42 -38.92
N SER A 16 -34.80 23.14 -38.05
CA SER A 16 -34.58 23.20 -36.60
C SER A 16 -34.68 21.83 -35.91
N ARG A 17 -35.68 20.99 -36.22
CA ARG A 17 -35.84 19.67 -35.59
C ARG A 17 -34.73 18.70 -35.99
N LEU A 18 -34.26 18.78 -37.23
CA LEU A 18 -33.15 17.98 -37.71
C LEU A 18 -31.83 18.38 -37.03
N SER A 19 -31.61 19.68 -36.81
CA SER A 19 -30.44 20.17 -36.07
C SER A 19 -30.42 19.73 -34.60
N PHE A 20 -31.58 19.74 -33.91
CA PHE A 20 -31.66 19.23 -32.53
C PHE A 20 -31.45 17.72 -32.43
N LEU A 21 -31.93 16.95 -33.41
CA LEU A 21 -31.67 15.51 -33.52
C LEU A 21 -30.18 15.22 -33.75
N ILE A 22 -29.52 15.96 -34.63
CA ILE A 22 -28.08 15.80 -34.90
C ILE A 22 -27.26 16.17 -33.66
N LEU A 23 -27.62 17.25 -32.96
CA LEU A 23 -26.95 17.65 -31.72
C LEU A 23 -27.14 16.61 -30.60
N GLY A 24 -28.35 16.07 -30.44
CA GLY A 24 -28.63 15.01 -29.48
C GLY A 24 -27.84 13.73 -29.78
N LEU A 25 -27.76 13.32 -31.05
CA LEU A 25 -27.00 12.14 -31.47
C LEU A 25 -25.49 12.33 -31.31
N THR A 26 -24.97 13.54 -31.55
CA THR A 26 -23.54 13.83 -31.35
C THR A 26 -23.17 13.83 -29.87
N VAL A 27 -23.99 14.41 -28.99
CA VAL A 27 -23.76 14.33 -27.54
C VAL A 27 -23.83 12.89 -27.04
N LEU A 28 -24.81 12.10 -27.51
CA LEU A 28 -24.91 10.68 -27.16
C LEU A 28 -23.69 9.89 -27.65
N PHE A 29 -23.22 10.14 -28.87
CA PHE A 29 -22.02 9.50 -29.42
C PHE A 29 -20.76 9.87 -28.64
N LEU A 30 -20.63 11.13 -28.21
CA LEU A 30 -19.51 11.58 -27.36
C LEU A 30 -19.57 10.95 -25.97
N LEU A 31 -20.75 10.81 -25.36
CA LEU A 31 -20.92 10.13 -24.09
C LEU A 31 -20.62 8.62 -24.20
N ILE A 32 -21.07 7.96 -25.27
CA ILE A 32 -20.75 6.54 -25.52
C ILE A 32 -19.26 6.37 -25.79
N SER A 33 -18.64 7.26 -26.58
CA SER A 33 -17.20 7.24 -26.84
C SER A 33 -16.39 7.50 -25.57
N TYR A 34 -16.85 8.43 -24.72
CA TYR A 34 -16.24 8.71 -23.41
C TYR A 34 -16.36 7.50 -22.46
N GLN A 35 -17.52 6.85 -22.42
CA GLN A 35 -17.72 5.61 -21.66
C GLN A 35 -16.90 4.43 -22.21
N LEU A 36 -16.69 4.34 -23.53
CA LEU A 36 -15.83 3.34 -24.15
C LEU A 36 -14.33 3.59 -23.89
N VAL A 37 -13.93 4.86 -23.79
CA VAL A 37 -12.55 5.24 -23.40
C VAL A 37 -12.31 4.94 -21.92
N LEU A 38 -13.28 5.22 -21.04
CA LEU A 38 -13.21 4.85 -19.62
C LEU A 38 -13.25 3.32 -19.41
N ASN A 39 -14.04 2.58 -20.20
CA ASN A 39 -14.10 1.11 -20.15
C ASN A 39 -13.01 0.40 -20.98
N ARG A 40 -12.00 1.11 -21.49
CA ARG A 40 -10.89 0.48 -22.22
C ARG A 40 -10.04 -0.43 -21.31
N GLU A 41 -10.08 -0.20 -20.00
CA GLU A 41 -9.52 -1.09 -18.96
C GLU A 41 -10.33 -2.40 -18.79
N LEU A 42 -11.63 -2.41 -19.12
CA LEU A 42 -12.49 -3.59 -18.95
C LEU A 42 -12.56 -4.47 -20.22
N LEU A 43 -12.46 -3.87 -21.40
CA LEU A 43 -12.56 -4.59 -22.69
C LEU A 43 -11.23 -5.19 -23.17
N GLY A 44 -10.09 -4.81 -22.58
CA GLY A 44 -8.81 -5.46 -22.82
C GLY A 44 -8.78 -6.93 -22.36
N SER A 45 -9.49 -7.27 -21.28
CA SER A 45 -9.48 -8.64 -20.72
C SER A 45 -10.47 -9.61 -21.38
N VAL A 46 -11.43 -9.13 -22.17
CA VAL A 46 -12.43 -9.98 -22.84
C VAL A 46 -12.00 -10.37 -24.27
N ALA A 47 -11.08 -9.60 -24.89
CA ALA A 47 -10.61 -9.87 -26.25
C ALA A 47 -9.50 -10.94 -26.34
N GLU A 48 -8.81 -11.27 -25.25
CA GLU A 48 -7.78 -12.33 -25.23
C GLU A 48 -8.31 -13.74 -24.93
N TRP A 49 -9.60 -13.88 -24.60
CA TRP A 49 -10.25 -15.19 -24.42
C TRP A 49 -10.93 -15.73 -25.70
N ALA A 50 -10.95 -14.95 -26.79
CA ALA A 50 -11.65 -15.29 -28.04
C ALA A 50 -10.74 -15.75 -29.20
N THR A 51 -9.43 -15.93 -28.98
CA THR A 51 -8.52 -16.50 -29.98
C THR A 51 -7.92 -17.82 -29.47
N GLU A 52 -8.73 -18.85 -29.65
CA GLU A 52 -8.42 -20.27 -29.57
C GLU A 52 -7.21 -20.66 -30.44
N LYS A 53 -6.12 -21.17 -29.83
CA LYS A 53 -5.32 -22.31 -30.33
C LYS A 53 -4.52 -22.97 -29.20
N GLY A 54 -4.92 -24.17 -28.81
CA GLY A 54 -3.99 -25.17 -28.25
C GLY A 54 -4.43 -25.93 -27.00
N PHE A 55 -5.61 -26.58 -26.99
CA PHE A 55 -5.87 -27.65 -26.02
C PHE A 55 -5.72 -29.01 -26.70
N GLN A 56 -4.70 -29.77 -26.30
CA GLN A 56 -4.62 -31.20 -26.60
C GLN A 56 -5.48 -31.97 -25.61
N THR A 57 -6.32 -32.82 -26.19
CA THR A 57 -7.24 -33.76 -25.57
C THR A 57 -6.54 -34.87 -24.80
N VAL A 58 -6.96 -35.11 -23.56
CA VAL A 58 -7.14 -36.48 -23.04
C VAL A 58 -8.40 -36.47 -22.18
N GLY A 59 -9.43 -37.19 -22.63
CA GLY A 59 -10.64 -37.42 -21.86
C GLY A 59 -10.49 -38.62 -20.92
N LEU A 60 -11.39 -38.74 -19.94
CA LEU A 60 -12.18 -39.95 -19.70
C LEU A 60 -13.20 -39.69 -18.58
N ASP A 61 -14.48 -39.90 -18.94
CA ASP A 61 -15.55 -40.61 -18.23
C ASP A 61 -15.97 -40.22 -16.80
N THR A 62 -17.21 -39.75 -16.72
CA THR A 62 -18.15 -39.94 -15.58
C THR A 62 -18.67 -41.40 -15.61
N PRO A 63 -19.00 -42.04 -14.46
CA PRO A 63 -20.33 -41.82 -13.86
C PRO A 63 -20.45 -42.06 -12.33
N GLY A 64 -21.55 -41.55 -11.74
CA GLY A 64 -22.28 -42.28 -10.70
C GLY A 64 -22.54 -41.58 -9.36
N ASN A 65 -23.81 -41.31 -9.10
CA ASN A 65 -24.42 -40.95 -7.81
C ASN A 65 -23.97 -41.83 -6.64
N VAL A 66 -23.67 -41.21 -5.48
CA VAL A 66 -23.83 -41.81 -4.15
C VAL A 66 -24.45 -40.77 -3.21
N THR A 67 -25.43 -41.22 -2.42
CA THR A 67 -26.34 -40.47 -1.55
C THR A 67 -25.76 -40.15 -0.16
N GLU A 68 -26.43 -39.24 0.54
CA GLU A 68 -26.06 -38.46 1.74
C GLU A 68 -25.72 -39.17 3.08
N ASP A 69 -25.39 -40.46 3.16
CA ASP A 69 -25.21 -41.15 4.46
C ASP A 69 -23.80 -41.72 4.77
N GLU A 70 -22.73 -41.34 4.05
CA GLU A 70 -21.35 -41.83 4.32
C GLU A 70 -20.30 -40.70 4.51
N ALA A 71 -20.68 -39.55 5.05
CA ALA A 71 -19.75 -38.44 5.32
C ALA A 71 -19.28 -38.30 6.78
N ALA A 72 -19.63 -39.25 7.66
CA ALA A 72 -19.33 -39.15 9.11
C ALA A 72 -18.70 -40.42 9.69
N SER A 73 -17.56 -40.87 9.14
CA SER A 73 -16.66 -41.77 9.90
C SER A 73 -15.18 -41.77 9.46
N LEU A 74 -14.69 -40.77 8.72
CA LEU A 74 -13.29 -40.69 8.26
C LEU A 74 -12.41 -39.79 9.15
N ALA A 75 -12.60 -39.91 10.47
CA ALA A 75 -11.71 -39.33 11.47
C ALA A 75 -11.32 -40.40 12.50
N ALA A 76 -10.58 -41.42 12.07
CA ALA A 76 -9.65 -42.18 12.91
C ALA A 76 -8.97 -43.32 12.11
N GLY A 77 -7.65 -43.21 11.95
CA GLY A 77 -6.72 -44.33 11.95
C GLY A 77 -6.73 -45.31 10.76
N ALA A 78 -5.77 -45.14 9.86
CA ALA A 78 -5.15 -46.28 9.18
C ALA A 78 -3.74 -45.88 8.67
N SER A 79 -2.71 -46.42 9.32
CA SER A 79 -1.36 -46.48 8.77
C SER A 79 -1.30 -47.66 7.81
N ASP A 80 -1.47 -47.42 6.51
CA ASP A 80 -1.34 -48.48 5.51
C ASP A 80 0.11 -48.62 5.05
N SER A 81 0.76 -49.69 5.48
CA SER A 81 2.01 -50.18 4.92
C SER A 81 1.74 -50.83 3.56
N ILE A 82 2.27 -50.26 2.47
CA ILE A 82 2.20 -50.86 1.13
C ILE A 82 3.21 -52.01 1.02
N ASN A 83 2.74 -53.24 0.88
CA ASN A 83 3.57 -54.41 0.58
C ASN A 83 3.66 -54.64 -0.94
N ILE A 84 4.82 -54.31 -1.54
CA ILE A 84 5.14 -54.70 -2.91
C ILE A 84 5.77 -56.10 -2.89
N THR A 85 5.10 -57.07 -3.50
CA THR A 85 5.60 -58.45 -3.60
C THR A 85 6.23 -58.66 -4.97
N VAL A 86 7.54 -58.94 -5.01
CA VAL A 86 8.24 -59.43 -6.21
C VAL A 86 8.61 -60.90 -5.98
N PRO A 87 8.33 -61.83 -6.90
CA PRO A 87 8.65 -63.24 -6.69
C PRO A 87 10.13 -63.49 -7.01
N THR A 88 10.90 -63.93 -6.01
CA THR A 88 12.22 -64.55 -6.23
C THR A 88 12.26 -65.94 -5.62
N SER A 89 12.71 -66.90 -6.41
CA SER A 89 12.93 -68.28 -5.97
C SER A 89 14.25 -68.37 -5.21
N SER A 90 14.21 -68.90 -3.99
CA SER A 90 15.28 -69.60 -3.24
C SER A 90 15.27 -69.16 -1.77
N GLY A 91 15.18 -70.15 -0.89
CA GLY A 91 14.94 -69.95 0.53
C GLY A 91 16.16 -69.48 1.31
N ASN A 92 15.92 -68.51 2.20
CA ASN A 92 16.54 -68.36 3.53
C ASN A 92 15.66 -67.39 4.36
N PRO A 93 15.59 -67.52 5.69
CA PRO A 93 14.75 -66.67 6.52
C PRO A 93 15.38 -65.27 6.66
N ILE A 94 14.60 -64.24 6.36
CA ILE A 94 14.99 -62.83 6.45
C ILE A 94 14.80 -62.35 7.89
N SER A 95 15.87 -61.88 8.53
CA SER A 95 15.77 -61.11 9.77
C SER A 95 15.00 -59.82 9.52
N SER A 96 13.92 -59.59 10.28
CA SER A 96 13.14 -58.36 10.23
C SER A 96 13.97 -57.18 10.74
N ILE A 97 14.38 -56.28 9.84
CA ILE A 97 14.93 -54.98 10.20
C ILE A 97 13.75 -54.04 10.40
N THR A 98 13.45 -53.70 11.66
CA THR A 98 12.51 -52.62 11.98
C THR A 98 13.19 -51.30 11.69
N VAL A 99 12.88 -50.70 10.54
CA VAL A 99 13.22 -49.31 10.26
C VAL A 99 12.22 -48.45 11.03
N ALA A 100 12.68 -47.80 12.10
CA ALA A 100 11.88 -46.79 12.79
C ALA A 100 11.51 -45.68 11.78
N PRO A 101 10.31 -45.09 11.86
CA PRO A 101 9.99 -43.93 11.02
C PRO A 101 11.00 -42.85 11.37
N THR A 102 11.75 -42.39 10.37
CA THR A 102 12.54 -41.17 10.49
C THR A 102 11.53 -40.06 10.76
N GLU A 103 11.48 -39.58 12.00
CA GLU A 103 10.81 -38.33 12.32
C GLU A 103 11.44 -37.27 11.42
N THR A 104 10.66 -36.79 10.44
CA THR A 104 10.98 -35.55 9.73
C THR A 104 11.23 -34.52 10.82
N PRO A 105 12.41 -33.88 10.89
CA PRO A 105 12.62 -32.83 11.86
C PRO A 105 11.57 -31.78 11.54
N SER A 106 10.60 -31.61 12.44
CA SER A 106 9.71 -30.47 12.44
C SER A 106 10.64 -29.26 12.47
N ALA A 107 10.82 -28.59 11.33
CA ALA A 107 11.64 -27.41 11.23
C ALA A 107 11.11 -26.45 12.28
N SER A 108 11.89 -26.25 13.35
CA SER A 108 11.58 -25.20 14.31
C SER A 108 11.48 -23.91 13.50
N PRO A 109 10.46 -23.05 13.72
CA PRO A 109 10.37 -21.79 13.02
C PRO A 109 11.72 -21.09 13.16
N LEU A 110 12.29 -20.66 12.03
CA LEU A 110 13.52 -19.86 12.07
C LEU A 110 13.28 -18.71 13.06
N PRO A 111 14.26 -18.39 13.92
CA PRO A 111 14.10 -17.27 14.82
C PRO A 111 13.75 -16.02 13.99
N PRO A 112 12.83 -15.17 14.48
CA PRO A 112 12.54 -13.91 13.84
C PRO A 112 13.80 -13.11 13.55
N ARG A 113 13.82 -12.38 12.43
CA ARG A 113 14.96 -11.54 12.06
C ARG A 113 15.13 -10.39 13.04
N GLU A 114 16.35 -9.89 13.19
CA GLU A 114 16.58 -8.68 14.00
C GLU A 114 15.90 -7.46 13.36
N LYS A 115 16.07 -7.28 12.04
CA LYS A 115 15.55 -6.11 11.34
C LYS A 115 15.10 -6.43 9.91
N GLU A 116 14.01 -5.82 9.47
CA GLU A 116 13.57 -5.84 8.07
C GLU A 116 13.24 -4.44 7.57
N LEU A 117 13.48 -4.21 6.29
CA LEU A 117 13.13 -3.00 5.56
C LEU A 117 11.89 -3.27 4.69
N VAL A 118 10.95 -2.32 4.66
CA VAL A 118 9.70 -2.39 3.91
C VAL A 118 9.62 -1.16 3.02
N LEU A 119 9.65 -1.38 1.70
CA LEU A 119 9.66 -0.32 0.69
C LEU A 119 8.37 -0.33 -0.12
N ALA A 120 7.64 0.79 -0.08
CA ALA A 120 6.50 1.03 -0.95
C ALA A 120 6.96 1.59 -2.30
N ALA A 121 6.90 0.78 -3.34
CA ALA A 121 7.37 1.10 -4.68
C ALA A 121 6.26 0.87 -5.73
N MET A 122 6.47 1.42 -6.92
CA MET A 122 5.66 1.11 -8.12
C MET A 122 6.49 0.22 -9.05
N LEU A 123 5.89 -0.45 -10.03
CA LEU A 123 6.61 -1.25 -11.03
C LEU A 123 7.69 -0.44 -11.75
N SER A 124 7.44 0.85 -11.98
CA SER A 124 8.38 1.79 -12.60
C SER A 124 9.54 2.25 -11.69
N SER A 125 9.47 2.00 -10.39
CA SER A 125 10.53 2.45 -9.46
C SER A 125 11.80 1.63 -9.64
N ASP A 126 12.94 2.30 -9.85
CA ASP A 126 14.24 1.65 -9.80
C ASP A 126 14.61 1.31 -8.35
N MET A 127 14.82 0.01 -8.10
CA MET A 127 15.16 -0.52 -6.77
C MET A 127 16.54 -1.20 -6.75
N SER A 128 17.33 -1.06 -7.83
CA SER A 128 18.69 -1.65 -7.92
C SER A 128 19.62 -1.17 -6.80
N TRP A 129 19.38 0.04 -6.31
CA TRP A 129 20.16 0.64 -5.21
C TRP A 129 20.09 -0.16 -3.90
N VAL A 130 19.02 -0.93 -3.66
CA VAL A 130 18.82 -1.64 -2.39
C VAL A 130 19.92 -2.67 -2.17
N ASP A 131 20.08 -3.60 -3.12
CA ASP A 131 21.06 -4.68 -3.02
C ASP A 131 22.50 -4.14 -3.02
N GLU A 132 22.73 -3.03 -3.74
CA GLU A 132 24.04 -2.40 -3.84
C GLU A 132 24.47 -1.68 -2.55
N ASN A 133 23.53 -1.08 -1.82
CA ASN A 133 23.85 -0.14 -0.74
C ASN A 133 23.41 -0.62 0.65
N ILE A 134 22.45 -1.54 0.74
CA ILE A 134 21.87 -2.02 2.02
C ILE A 134 21.85 -3.57 2.10
N PRO A 135 22.96 -4.28 1.81
CA PRO A 135 22.96 -5.75 1.80
C PRO A 135 22.71 -6.39 3.18
N GLU A 136 22.85 -5.62 4.26
CA GLU A 136 22.64 -6.08 5.64
C GLU A 136 21.18 -6.11 6.09
N TRP A 137 20.26 -5.49 5.34
CA TRP A 137 18.84 -5.50 5.66
C TRP A 137 18.11 -6.50 4.79
N TYR A 138 17.34 -7.39 5.43
CA TYR A 138 16.35 -8.17 4.70
C TYR A 138 15.25 -7.21 4.22
N THR A 139 15.09 -7.10 2.90
CA THR A 139 14.26 -6.05 2.30
C THR A 139 13.03 -6.64 1.62
N ASN A 140 11.88 -6.07 1.94
CA ASN A 140 10.59 -6.39 1.37
C ASN A 140 10.17 -5.23 0.44
N ILE A 141 10.22 -5.46 -0.87
CA ILE A 141 9.90 -4.44 -1.87
C ILE A 141 8.52 -4.73 -2.44
N TYR A 142 7.51 -3.98 -1.99
CA TYR A 142 6.15 -4.10 -2.49
C TYR A 142 5.97 -3.24 -3.73
N ARG A 143 5.40 -3.83 -4.78
CA ARG A 143 4.99 -3.12 -6.01
C ARG A 143 3.49 -2.85 -5.96
N ALA A 144 3.10 -1.66 -5.52
CA ALA A 144 1.71 -1.35 -5.17
C ALA A 144 0.74 -1.38 -6.37
N ASP A 145 1.25 -1.22 -7.59
CA ASP A 145 0.52 -1.25 -8.86
C ASP A 145 0.71 -2.56 -9.66
N ALA A 146 1.33 -3.59 -9.07
CA ALA A 146 1.55 -4.88 -9.71
C ALA A 146 0.43 -5.87 -9.41
N SER A 147 0.09 -6.73 -10.37
CA SER A 147 -0.68 -7.94 -10.09
C SER A 147 0.20 -9.01 -9.40
N PRO A 148 -0.40 -10.03 -8.74
CA PRO A 148 0.35 -11.12 -8.13
C PRO A 148 1.23 -11.92 -9.11
N GLU A 149 0.92 -11.90 -10.41
CA GLU A 149 1.75 -12.51 -11.45
C GLU A 149 2.96 -11.66 -11.83
N GLN A 150 2.92 -10.35 -11.56
CA GLN A 150 3.98 -9.39 -11.93
C GLN A 150 5.01 -9.19 -10.82
N ALA A 151 4.62 -9.34 -9.55
CA ALA A 151 5.51 -9.17 -8.41
C ALA A 151 5.14 -10.12 -7.27
N GLU A 152 6.15 -10.70 -6.63
CA GLU A 152 5.99 -11.58 -5.46
C GLU A 152 5.34 -10.86 -4.28
N LEU A 153 5.77 -9.60 -4.03
CA LEU A 153 5.20 -8.73 -3.01
C LEU A 153 4.38 -7.62 -3.68
N THR A 154 3.06 -7.71 -3.52
CA THR A 154 2.09 -6.72 -3.96
C THR A 154 1.00 -6.52 -2.91
N VAL A 155 0.04 -5.64 -3.18
CA VAL A 155 -1.06 -5.29 -2.29
C VAL A 155 -2.42 -5.69 -2.90
N PRO A 156 -3.48 -5.84 -2.09
CA PRO A 156 -4.80 -6.19 -2.60
C PRO A 156 -5.41 -5.17 -3.58
N ALA A 157 -5.08 -3.88 -3.40
CA ALA A 157 -5.44 -2.79 -4.30
C ALA A 157 -4.55 -1.57 -4.05
N ASN A 158 -4.24 -0.80 -5.09
CA ASN A 158 -3.47 0.44 -4.98
C ASN A 158 -4.34 1.60 -4.42
N ARG A 159 -4.59 1.59 -3.11
CA ARG A 159 -5.37 2.63 -2.38
C ARG A 159 -4.55 3.15 -1.19
N GLY A 160 -4.72 4.42 -0.82
CA GLY A 160 -4.04 5.01 0.35
C GLY A 160 -2.52 5.10 0.27
N ASN A 161 -1.95 5.14 -0.94
CA ASN A 161 -0.50 5.21 -1.17
C ASN A 161 0.28 4.12 -0.40
N GLU A 162 1.33 4.50 0.32
CA GLU A 162 2.17 3.60 1.11
C GLU A 162 1.43 2.91 2.26
N ALA A 163 0.29 3.45 2.70
CA ALA A 163 -0.44 2.88 3.83
C ALA A 163 -0.93 1.45 3.54
N MET A 164 -1.36 1.16 2.31
CA MET A 164 -1.75 -0.20 1.95
C MET A 164 -0.58 -1.17 2.01
N VAL A 165 0.61 -0.74 1.57
CA VAL A 165 1.83 -1.55 1.63
C VAL A 165 2.16 -1.86 3.09
N PHE A 166 2.20 -0.84 3.95
CA PHE A 166 2.59 -1.01 5.34
C PHE A 166 1.60 -1.86 6.13
N LEU A 167 0.29 -1.66 5.93
CA LEU A 167 -0.74 -2.51 6.55
C LEU A 167 -0.65 -3.95 6.05
N THR A 168 -0.44 -4.15 4.75
CA THR A 168 -0.30 -5.50 4.17
C THR A 168 0.91 -6.22 4.77
N TYR A 169 2.07 -5.55 4.85
CA TYR A 169 3.24 -6.11 5.53
C TYR A 169 2.96 -6.48 6.99
N ILE A 170 2.37 -5.55 7.77
CA ILE A 170 2.08 -5.78 9.18
C ILE A 170 1.17 -7.01 9.37
N ILE A 171 0.13 -7.14 8.54
CA ILE A 171 -0.82 -8.25 8.59
C ILE A 171 -0.14 -9.57 8.20
N ASP A 172 0.54 -9.59 7.06
CA ASP A 172 1.11 -10.82 6.50
C ASP A 172 2.29 -11.34 7.33
N ARG A 173 3.02 -10.43 8.00
CA ARG A 173 4.18 -10.75 8.83
C ARG A 173 3.84 -10.84 10.31
N TYR A 174 2.60 -10.58 10.74
CA TYR A 174 2.23 -10.33 12.15
C TYR A 174 2.83 -11.35 13.13
N ASP A 175 2.70 -12.65 12.89
CA ASP A 175 3.22 -13.71 13.78
C ASP A 175 4.74 -13.92 13.70
N SER A 176 5.40 -13.30 12.73
CA SER A 176 6.82 -13.53 12.41
C SER A 176 7.59 -12.22 12.12
N LEU A 177 7.09 -11.11 12.66
CA LEU A 177 7.69 -9.78 12.56
C LEU A 177 9.15 -9.79 13.05
N PRO A 178 10.04 -8.98 12.45
CA PRO A 178 11.38 -8.78 12.99
C PRO A 178 11.35 -7.98 14.29
N ASP A 179 12.48 -7.91 15.03
CA ASP A 179 12.53 -7.07 16.25
C ASP A 179 12.29 -5.60 15.89
N VAL A 180 12.76 -5.18 14.71
CA VAL A 180 12.57 -3.84 14.14
C VAL A 180 12.12 -3.93 12.68
N ALA A 181 11.00 -3.28 12.36
CA ALA A 181 10.54 -3.09 10.99
C ALA A 181 10.67 -1.61 10.60
N LEU A 182 11.33 -1.33 9.47
CA LEU A 182 11.55 0.01 8.94
C LEU A 182 10.68 0.23 7.69
N PHE A 183 9.84 1.26 7.70
CA PHE A 183 8.88 1.55 6.64
C PHE A 183 9.28 2.82 5.88
N LEU A 184 9.46 2.71 4.57
CA LEU A 184 9.98 3.76 3.70
C LEU A 184 9.26 3.79 2.35
N HIS A 185 9.27 4.96 1.71
CA HIS A 185 9.02 5.05 0.27
C HIS A 185 10.18 4.42 -0.51
N GLY A 186 9.91 3.91 -1.71
CA GLY A 186 10.89 3.15 -2.50
C GLY A 186 12.05 3.96 -3.09
N GLY A 187 11.96 5.29 -3.13
CA GLY A 187 13.00 6.14 -3.72
C GLY A 187 14.28 6.18 -2.87
N ARG A 188 15.45 6.04 -3.52
CA ARG A 188 16.73 6.31 -2.86
C ARG A 188 16.83 7.77 -2.45
N TYR A 189 16.76 8.68 -3.42
CA TYR A 189 16.80 10.11 -3.16
C TYR A 189 15.38 10.66 -3.15
N GLN A 190 14.96 11.24 -2.04
CA GLN A 190 13.60 11.76 -1.86
C GLN A 190 13.53 12.81 -0.75
N TRP A 191 12.79 13.88 -1.00
CA TRP A 191 12.68 15.03 -0.08
C TRP A 191 12.10 14.66 1.30
N HIS A 192 11.50 13.48 1.46
CA HIS A 192 11.00 12.96 2.72
C HIS A 192 12.11 12.62 3.75
N ASN A 193 13.37 12.53 3.31
CA ASN A 193 14.50 12.16 4.17
C ASN A 193 15.19 13.37 4.80
N ASP A 194 15.35 13.38 6.12
CA ASP A 194 16.05 14.43 6.86
C ASP A 194 17.56 14.24 6.87
N ASN A 195 18.17 14.37 5.69
CA ASN A 195 19.61 14.48 5.54
C ASN A 195 19.95 15.35 4.32
N PRO A 196 21.14 15.98 4.24
CA PRO A 196 21.44 17.00 3.23
C PRO A 196 21.31 16.52 1.77
N LEU A 197 21.47 15.21 1.54
CA LEU A 197 21.40 14.56 0.23
C LEU A 197 20.03 13.99 -0.10
N TYR A 198 19.10 13.97 0.86
CA TYR A 198 17.81 13.30 0.72
C TYR A 198 17.93 11.79 0.45
N ASP A 199 19.03 11.17 0.88
CA ASP A 199 19.35 9.77 0.60
C ASP A 199 18.80 8.82 1.68
N SER A 200 17.93 7.89 1.29
CA SER A 200 17.35 6.85 2.13
C SER A 200 18.44 5.94 2.70
N VAL A 201 19.56 5.75 1.99
CA VAL A 201 20.69 4.93 2.45
C VAL A 201 21.26 5.44 3.77
N ILE A 202 21.37 6.77 3.92
CA ILE A 202 21.87 7.39 5.15
C ILE A 202 20.90 7.12 6.30
N SER A 203 19.60 7.39 6.09
CA SER A 203 18.58 7.16 7.11
C SER A 203 18.51 5.69 7.54
N ILE A 204 18.61 4.73 6.61
CA ILE A 204 18.56 3.30 6.91
C ILE A 204 19.79 2.85 7.70
N ARG A 205 20.98 3.25 7.26
CA ARG A 205 22.24 2.77 7.84
C ARG A 205 22.46 3.34 9.24
N ASP A 206 22.13 4.60 9.44
CA ASP A 206 22.45 5.31 10.66
C ASP A 206 21.34 5.19 11.72
N LEU A 207 20.17 4.63 11.35
CA LEU A 207 19.07 4.32 12.28
C LEU A 207 19.57 3.49 13.47
N GLN A 208 19.18 3.88 14.69
CA GLN A 208 19.52 3.18 15.93
C GLN A 208 18.43 2.16 16.30
N PRO A 209 18.58 0.84 16.02
CA PRO A 209 17.50 -0.14 16.24
C PRO A 209 17.20 -0.35 17.71
N ALA A 210 18.19 -0.13 18.59
CA ALA A 210 17.99 -0.17 20.03
C ALA A 210 16.98 0.87 20.52
N PHE A 211 17.07 2.11 20.00
CA PHE A 211 16.11 3.16 20.31
C PHE A 211 14.73 2.84 19.75
N VAL A 212 14.63 2.23 18.56
CA VAL A 212 13.34 1.78 18.01
C VAL A 212 12.66 0.76 18.93
N ARG A 213 13.42 -0.22 19.45
CA ARG A 213 12.89 -1.20 20.42
C ARG A 213 12.43 -0.55 21.72
N GLU A 214 13.15 0.46 22.20
CA GLU A 214 12.79 1.18 23.43
C GLU A 214 11.57 2.10 23.24
N ALA A 215 11.55 2.89 22.18
CA ALA A 215 10.50 3.87 21.91
C ALA A 215 9.23 3.24 21.32
N GLY A 216 9.35 2.08 20.68
CA GLY A 216 8.29 1.32 20.03
C GLY A 216 7.83 1.88 18.67
N TYR A 217 7.76 3.21 18.55
CA TYR A 217 7.51 3.95 17.31
C TYR A 217 8.50 5.10 17.21
N VAL A 218 9.17 5.20 16.06
CA VAL A 218 10.13 6.26 15.75
C VAL A 218 9.81 6.83 14.37
N ASN A 219 9.48 8.12 14.31
CA ASN A 219 9.41 8.83 13.02
C ASN A 219 10.85 9.08 12.53
N LEU A 220 11.11 8.82 11.26
CA LEU A 220 12.45 9.03 10.69
C LEU A 220 12.74 10.50 10.41
N ARG A 221 11.71 11.33 10.46
CA ARG A 221 11.81 12.77 10.27
C ARG A 221 11.88 13.45 11.63
N CYS A 222 12.87 14.32 11.78
CA CYS A 222 13.19 15.04 13.02
C CYS A 222 12.97 16.54 12.90
N THR A 223 13.06 17.10 11.70
CA THR A 223 12.79 18.52 11.46
C THR A 223 11.31 18.83 11.64
N TRP A 224 11.03 20.00 12.21
CA TRP A 224 9.66 20.48 12.40
C TRP A 224 9.10 21.20 11.17
N THR A 225 9.86 21.30 10.09
CA THR A 225 9.51 22.17 8.95
C THR A 225 8.16 21.84 8.29
N ILE A 226 7.71 20.58 8.33
CA ILE A 226 6.40 20.18 7.81
C ILE A 226 5.73 19.24 8.82
N GLY A 227 4.51 19.56 9.22
CA GLY A 227 3.67 18.73 10.08
C GLY A 227 3.71 19.08 11.58
N CYS A 228 4.75 19.79 12.04
CA CYS A 228 4.89 20.24 13.42
C CYS A 228 4.83 21.78 13.54
N PRO A 229 4.39 22.32 14.69
CA PRO A 229 3.84 21.61 15.84
C PRO A 229 2.37 21.22 15.69
N ALA A 230 1.68 21.75 14.68
CA ALA A 230 0.24 21.60 14.49
C ALA A 230 -0.09 21.62 13.00
N GLU A 231 -0.26 20.46 12.39
CA GLU A 231 -0.68 20.35 10.98
C GLU A 231 -2.20 20.44 10.84
N LEU A 232 -2.92 19.73 11.71
CA LEU A 232 -4.37 19.58 11.62
C LEU A 232 -5.02 20.03 12.92
N GLU A 233 -6.25 20.52 12.81
CA GLU A 233 -7.11 20.90 13.93
C GLU A 233 -8.43 20.09 13.90
N PRO A 234 -8.42 18.76 14.11
CA PRO A 234 -9.57 17.91 13.81
C PRO A 234 -10.84 18.28 14.59
N ALA A 235 -10.72 18.62 15.89
CA ALA A 235 -11.88 19.04 16.67
C ALA A 235 -12.51 20.33 16.14
N ARG A 236 -11.70 21.28 15.65
CA ARG A 236 -12.19 22.51 15.02
C ARG A 236 -12.93 22.17 13.72
N TYR A 237 -12.32 21.39 12.82
CA TYR A 237 -12.94 20.97 11.56
C TYR A 237 -14.23 20.16 11.80
N MET A 238 -14.28 19.33 12.84
CA MET A 238 -15.47 18.58 13.22
C MET A 238 -16.62 19.48 13.72
N ARG A 239 -16.31 20.49 14.54
CA ARG A 239 -17.29 21.45 15.09
C ARG A 239 -17.80 22.44 14.05
N GLU A 240 -16.89 23.02 13.27
CA GLU A 240 -17.18 24.13 12.37
C GLU A 240 -17.63 23.66 10.99
N ARG A 241 -17.20 22.47 10.55
CA ARG A 241 -17.45 21.92 9.21
C ARG A 241 -17.18 22.97 8.11
N PRO A 242 -15.97 23.58 8.07
CA PRO A 242 -15.66 24.60 7.09
C PRO A 242 -15.68 24.02 5.67
N ASP A 243 -16.15 24.83 4.71
CA ASP A 243 -15.98 24.54 3.29
C ASP A 243 -14.58 25.01 2.86
N ASP A 244 -13.62 24.08 2.87
CA ASP A 244 -12.19 24.34 2.66
C ASP A 244 -11.65 23.43 1.54
N PRO A 245 -11.95 23.76 0.26
CA PRO A 245 -11.57 22.94 -0.88
C PRO A 245 -10.05 22.90 -1.13
N ASP A 246 -9.29 23.82 -0.53
CA ASP A 246 -7.83 23.84 -0.63
C ASP A 246 -7.19 22.85 0.37
N HIS A 247 -7.91 22.44 1.42
CA HIS A 247 -7.43 21.52 2.45
C HIS A 247 -8.37 20.32 2.65
N ILE A 248 -8.74 19.65 1.55
CA ILE A 248 -9.68 18.51 1.56
C ILE A 248 -9.29 17.45 2.60
N SER A 249 -8.00 17.14 2.75
CA SER A 249 -7.56 16.16 3.75
C SER A 249 -7.88 16.62 5.18
N ALA A 250 -7.77 17.90 5.52
CA ALA A 250 -8.17 18.42 6.83
C ALA A 250 -9.69 18.37 7.01
N VAL A 251 -10.47 18.60 5.95
CA VAL A 251 -11.93 18.45 5.95
C VAL A 251 -12.35 17.00 6.22
N MET A 252 -11.68 16.04 5.59
CA MET A 252 -12.03 14.61 5.70
C MET A 252 -11.41 13.89 6.89
N PHE A 253 -10.35 14.45 7.49
CA PHE A 253 -9.64 13.86 8.62
C PHE A 253 -10.54 13.55 9.82
N PRO A 254 -11.39 14.46 10.36
CA PRO A 254 -12.15 14.16 11.57
C PRO A 254 -13.09 12.97 11.43
N ASP A 255 -13.80 12.83 10.30
CA ASP A 255 -14.71 11.70 10.09
C ASP A 255 -13.92 10.38 9.88
N SER A 256 -12.78 10.46 9.20
CA SER A 256 -11.87 9.32 9.02
C SER A 256 -11.26 8.88 10.36
N PHE A 257 -10.80 9.84 11.17
CA PHE A 257 -10.21 9.62 12.49
C PHE A 257 -11.22 8.98 13.45
N ALA A 258 -12.45 9.49 13.50
CA ALA A 258 -13.50 8.91 14.35
C ALA A 258 -13.86 7.47 13.95
N THR A 259 -13.69 7.12 12.66
CA THR A 259 -13.91 5.75 12.18
C THR A 259 -12.73 4.84 12.53
N LEU A 260 -11.50 5.31 12.34
CA LEU A 260 -10.28 4.55 12.59
C LEU A 260 -9.97 4.37 14.08
N PHE A 261 -10.38 5.34 14.91
CA PHE A 261 -10.07 5.40 16.33
C PHE A 261 -11.32 5.75 17.16
N PRO A 262 -12.35 4.88 17.15
CA PRO A 262 -13.64 5.18 17.78
C PRO A 262 -13.54 5.42 19.30
N ASP A 263 -12.51 4.86 19.94
CA ASP A 263 -12.29 4.96 21.39
C ASP A 263 -11.35 6.12 21.78
N ILE A 264 -10.86 6.90 20.81
CA ILE A 264 -9.98 8.05 21.05
C ILE A 264 -10.80 9.33 20.89
N GLU A 265 -10.76 10.20 21.91
CA GLU A 265 -11.37 11.53 21.82
C GLU A 265 -10.76 12.33 20.67
N MET A 266 -11.60 13.04 19.91
CA MET A 266 -11.15 13.85 18.79
C MET A 266 -10.12 14.90 19.25
N PRO A 267 -8.88 14.86 18.75
CA PRO A 267 -7.85 15.79 19.21
C PRO A 267 -8.12 17.22 18.74
N GLU A 268 -7.80 18.20 19.59
CA GLU A 268 -7.81 19.61 19.18
C GLU A 268 -6.74 19.90 18.13
N VAL A 269 -5.57 19.25 18.26
CA VAL A 269 -4.44 19.39 17.33
C VAL A 269 -3.82 18.03 17.05
N VAL A 270 -3.46 17.80 15.79
CA VAL A 270 -2.56 16.73 15.38
C VAL A 270 -1.30 17.36 14.77
N GLY A 271 -0.14 16.90 15.24
CA GLY A 271 1.14 17.37 14.75
C GLY A 271 2.20 16.28 14.90
N VAL A 272 2.95 16.05 13.83
CA VAL A 272 4.06 15.09 13.76
C VAL A 272 4.88 15.47 12.52
N PRO A 273 6.21 15.30 12.50
CA PRO A 273 6.95 15.45 11.25
C PRO A 273 6.36 14.54 10.16
N CYS A 274 6.13 15.10 8.97
CA CYS A 274 5.36 14.44 7.93
C CYS A 274 5.93 13.10 7.42
N CYS A 275 5.18 12.55 6.45
CA CYS A 275 5.68 11.78 5.31
C CYS A 275 5.73 10.26 5.43
N SER A 276 5.07 9.70 6.45
CA SER A 276 4.85 8.24 6.60
C SER A 276 6.12 7.40 6.54
N GLN A 277 7.27 7.93 6.98
CA GLN A 277 8.50 7.15 7.10
C GLN A 277 8.82 6.94 8.57
N PHE A 278 8.75 5.69 9.03
CA PHE A 278 8.86 5.38 10.46
C PHE A 278 9.42 3.98 10.68
N ALA A 279 9.89 3.73 11.90
CA ALA A 279 10.32 2.43 12.38
C ALA A 279 9.44 1.98 13.55
N LEU A 280 9.18 0.67 13.61
CA LEU A 280 8.40 0.03 14.66
C LEU A 280 9.18 -1.12 15.28
N SER A 281 9.05 -1.28 16.59
CA SER A 281 9.41 -2.52 17.26
C SER A 281 8.33 -3.59 17.05
N ARG A 282 8.70 -4.88 17.08
CA ARG A 282 7.73 -5.99 17.13
C ARG A 282 6.70 -5.80 18.23
N GLU A 283 7.19 -5.51 19.44
CA GLU A 283 6.38 -5.44 20.64
C GLU A 283 5.29 -4.38 20.50
N LYS A 284 5.62 -3.23 19.93
CA LYS A 284 4.67 -2.16 19.64
C LYS A 284 3.58 -2.56 18.65
N ILE A 285 3.90 -3.34 17.61
CA ILE A 285 2.90 -3.84 16.67
C ILE A 285 1.97 -4.85 17.37
N HIS A 286 2.51 -5.70 18.23
CA HIS A 286 1.73 -6.70 18.98
C HIS A 286 0.86 -6.14 20.11
N GLU A 287 1.02 -4.86 20.48
CA GLU A 287 0.09 -4.20 21.42
C GLU A 287 -1.34 -4.10 20.86
N ARG A 288 -1.51 -4.17 19.54
CA ARG A 288 -2.82 -4.18 18.87
C ARG A 288 -3.05 -5.54 18.21
N PRO A 289 -4.24 -6.15 18.35
CA PRO A 289 -4.53 -7.42 17.70
C PRO A 289 -4.50 -7.31 16.18
N VAL A 290 -4.18 -8.40 15.49
CA VAL A 290 -4.08 -8.42 14.01
C VAL A 290 -5.39 -8.00 13.34
N GLU A 291 -6.53 -8.32 13.96
CA GLU A 291 -7.87 -7.98 13.49
C GLU A 291 -8.08 -6.47 13.35
N ASP A 292 -7.47 -5.66 14.22
CA ASP A 292 -7.54 -4.20 14.14
C ASP A 292 -6.85 -3.72 12.85
N TYR A 293 -5.66 -4.24 12.54
CA TYR A 293 -4.95 -3.90 11.30
C TYR A 293 -5.73 -4.35 10.07
N ILE A 294 -6.36 -5.52 10.11
CA ILE A 294 -7.24 -6.00 9.05
C ILE A 294 -8.43 -5.06 8.87
N GLY A 295 -9.08 -4.62 9.95
CA GLY A 295 -10.20 -3.67 9.90
C GLY A 295 -9.78 -2.31 9.34
N VAL A 296 -8.62 -1.80 9.74
CA VAL A 296 -8.04 -0.55 9.22
C VAL A 296 -7.69 -0.67 7.73
N ARG A 297 -7.12 -1.78 7.27
CA ARG A 297 -6.88 -2.04 5.85
C ARG A 297 -8.19 -2.16 5.08
N GLN A 298 -9.20 -2.79 5.68
CA GLN A 298 -10.53 -2.92 5.07
C GLN A 298 -11.21 -1.57 4.90
N TRP A 299 -11.11 -0.66 5.89
CA TRP A 299 -11.57 0.72 5.74
C TRP A 299 -10.92 1.41 4.54
N LEU A 300 -9.62 1.21 4.33
CA LEU A 300 -8.91 1.77 3.19
C LEU A 300 -9.38 1.18 1.85
N LEU A 301 -9.66 -0.12 1.81
CA LEU A 301 -10.22 -0.79 0.64
C LEU A 301 -11.64 -0.30 0.32
N ASP A 302 -12.47 -0.09 1.32
CA ASP A 302 -13.88 0.29 1.16
C ASP A 302 -14.08 1.79 0.99
N SER A 303 -13.06 2.60 1.30
CA SER A 303 -13.16 4.06 1.26
C SER A 303 -13.53 4.56 -0.14
N PRO A 304 -14.51 5.49 -0.25
CA PRO A 304 -14.81 6.15 -1.51
C PRO A 304 -13.85 7.31 -1.82
N LEU A 305 -12.93 7.63 -0.90
CA LEU A 305 -12.01 8.75 -1.02
C LEU A 305 -10.81 8.40 -1.90
N ASP A 306 -10.23 9.43 -2.53
CA ASP A 306 -9.01 9.28 -3.30
C ASP A 306 -7.84 8.79 -2.45
N ALA A 307 -6.91 8.07 -3.09
CA ALA A 307 -5.73 7.51 -2.43
C ALA A 307 -4.84 8.59 -1.79
N SER A 308 -4.79 9.80 -2.36
CA SER A 308 -4.05 10.93 -1.80
C SER A 308 -4.65 11.44 -0.48
N ILE A 309 -5.98 11.46 -0.37
CA ILE A 309 -6.69 11.89 0.84
C ILE A 309 -6.50 10.85 1.94
N THR A 310 -6.77 9.58 1.63
CA THR A 310 -6.64 8.48 2.60
C THR A 310 -5.19 8.27 3.03
N GLY A 311 -4.24 8.36 2.10
CA GLY A 311 -2.80 8.34 2.43
C GLY A 311 -2.42 9.47 3.40
N ARG A 312 -2.92 10.69 3.17
CA ARG A 312 -2.71 11.83 4.07
C ARG A 312 -3.36 11.64 5.45
N VAL A 313 -4.52 10.99 5.53
CA VAL A 313 -5.12 10.61 6.82
C VAL A 313 -4.17 9.68 7.58
N PHE A 314 -3.62 8.67 6.93
CA PHE A 314 -2.65 7.76 7.55
C PHE A 314 -1.35 8.46 7.97
N GLU A 315 -0.82 9.35 7.13
CA GLU A 315 0.39 10.15 7.41
C GLU A 315 0.33 10.81 8.80
N TYR A 316 -0.82 11.38 9.18
CA TYR A 316 -1.04 12.03 10.47
C TYR A 316 -1.75 11.15 11.50
N SER A 317 -1.86 9.84 11.26
CA SER A 317 -2.50 8.89 12.17
C SER A 317 -1.56 7.80 12.67
N TRP A 318 -0.42 7.55 12.00
CA TRP A 318 0.48 6.46 12.37
C TRP A 318 0.97 6.53 13.82
N HIS A 319 1.48 7.68 14.24
CA HIS A 319 1.98 7.85 15.61
C HIS A 319 0.88 7.62 16.65
N ILE A 320 -0.35 8.07 16.37
CA ILE A 320 -1.53 7.86 17.22
C ILE A 320 -1.91 6.38 17.27
N MET A 321 -1.93 5.69 16.12
CA MET A 321 -2.17 4.26 16.04
C MET A 321 -1.19 3.47 16.90
N PHE A 322 0.08 3.90 16.96
CA PHE A 322 1.11 3.28 17.80
C PHE A 322 1.27 3.96 19.17
N GLY A 323 0.20 4.57 19.67
CA GLY A 323 0.08 4.99 21.08
C GLY A 323 0.87 6.24 21.45
N LYS A 324 1.28 7.07 20.48
CA LYS A 324 1.86 8.39 20.73
C LYS A 324 0.75 9.46 20.83
N PRO A 325 0.99 10.58 21.54
CA PRO A 325 0.04 11.68 21.60
C PRO A 325 -0.29 12.27 20.23
N SER A 326 -1.47 12.88 20.06
CA SER A 326 -1.87 13.48 18.78
C SER A 326 -0.90 14.56 18.28
N GLN A 327 -0.29 15.31 19.21
CA GLN A 327 0.86 16.17 18.97
C GLN A 327 2.14 15.47 19.45
N PHE A 328 2.89 14.90 18.51
CA PHE A 328 4.14 14.18 18.74
C PHE A 328 5.30 14.83 17.98
N CYS A 329 5.70 16.01 18.45
CA CYS A 329 6.80 16.80 17.91
C CYS A 329 7.96 16.79 18.90
N LEU A 330 8.88 15.83 18.74
CA LEU A 330 10.07 15.70 19.58
C LEU A 330 11.05 16.84 19.31
N ASP A 331 11.81 17.28 20.31
CA ASP A 331 12.89 18.24 20.09
C ASP A 331 13.86 17.72 19.00
N PRO A 332 14.21 18.54 17.97
CA PRO A 332 15.05 18.06 16.87
C PRO A 332 16.42 17.52 17.32
N HIS A 333 17.07 18.11 18.32
CA HIS A 333 18.35 17.60 18.84
C HIS A 333 18.18 16.21 19.44
N GLU A 334 17.16 16.04 20.28
CA GLU A 334 16.83 14.74 20.87
C GLU A 334 16.48 13.70 19.80
N CYS A 335 15.70 14.10 18.79
CA CYS A 335 15.32 13.21 17.70
C CYS A 335 16.52 12.73 16.90
N PHE A 336 17.39 13.63 16.41
CA PHE A 336 18.57 13.22 15.63
C PHE A 336 19.57 12.42 16.48
N CYS A 337 19.75 12.77 17.74
CA CYS A 337 20.59 12.00 18.67
C CYS A 337 20.07 10.57 18.85
N ASN A 338 18.78 10.41 19.16
CA ASN A 338 18.22 9.10 19.48
C ASN A 338 17.99 8.24 18.23
N THR A 339 17.48 8.82 17.15
CA THR A 339 17.15 8.10 15.91
C THR A 339 18.40 7.73 15.12
N TYR A 340 19.40 8.63 15.05
CA TYR A 340 20.56 8.50 14.15
C TYR A 340 21.92 8.53 14.85
N GLY A 341 21.98 8.77 16.17
CA GLY A 341 23.23 8.88 16.91
C GLY A 341 23.93 10.26 16.77
N TYR A 342 23.28 11.25 16.18
CA TYR A 342 23.87 12.57 15.92
C TYR A 342 23.70 13.52 17.12
N CYS A 343 24.34 13.21 18.24
CA CYS A 343 24.06 13.89 19.52
C CYS A 343 24.78 15.24 19.74
N ASN A 344 25.73 15.60 18.90
CA ASN A 344 26.55 16.81 19.05
C ASN A 344 26.29 17.83 17.94
N MET A 345 25.07 17.86 17.41
CA MET A 345 24.69 18.82 16.36
C MET A 345 24.51 20.21 16.97
N THR A 346 24.97 21.23 16.25
CA THR A 346 24.60 22.61 16.53
C THR A 346 23.25 22.94 15.87
N ASP A 347 22.64 24.08 16.23
CA ASP A 347 21.43 24.55 15.55
C ASP A 347 21.67 24.74 14.03
N GLU A 348 22.86 25.20 13.64
CA GLU A 348 23.25 25.32 12.23
C GLU A 348 23.32 23.95 11.53
N ASP A 349 23.83 22.92 12.22
CA ASP A 349 23.89 21.56 11.68
C ASP A 349 22.49 20.96 11.49
N LEU A 350 21.55 21.25 12.41
CA LEU A 350 20.14 20.84 12.30
C LEU A 350 19.45 21.51 11.12
N GLU A 351 19.58 22.82 10.99
CA GLU A 351 19.06 23.58 9.85
C GLU A 351 19.67 23.10 8.51
N ALA A 352 20.90 22.57 8.56
CA ALA A 352 21.56 21.99 7.39
C ALA A 352 21.07 20.58 7.03
N GLN A 353 20.47 19.82 7.96
CA GLN A 353 19.98 18.47 7.67
C GLN A 353 18.90 18.46 6.62
N TRP A 354 18.03 19.47 6.62
CA TRP A 354 16.94 19.52 5.67
C TRP A 354 16.60 20.95 5.31
N LYS A 355 16.57 21.24 4.00
CA LYS A 355 16.26 22.56 3.46
C LYS A 355 15.27 22.42 2.33
N TRP A 356 14.05 22.91 2.50
CA TRP A 356 13.03 22.80 1.47
C TRP A 356 13.55 23.25 0.10
N ARG A 357 13.53 22.34 -0.88
CA ARG A 357 13.96 22.56 -2.27
C ARG A 357 12.80 22.33 -3.25
N GLY A 358 11.57 22.27 -2.73
CA GLY A 358 10.39 21.82 -3.46
C GLY A 358 10.15 20.32 -3.35
N LEU A 359 9.05 19.87 -3.98
CA LEU A 359 8.59 18.48 -3.99
C LEU A 359 9.35 17.59 -4.98
N VAL A 360 10.11 18.20 -5.89
CA VAL A 360 10.90 17.53 -6.92
C VAL A 360 12.36 17.82 -6.65
N LEU A 361 13.20 16.79 -6.75
CA LEU A 361 14.63 16.96 -6.57
C LEU A 361 15.22 17.82 -7.70
N PRO A 362 16.21 18.68 -7.41
CA PRO A 362 16.83 19.50 -8.44
C PRO A 362 17.43 18.67 -9.58
N GLU A 363 17.45 19.22 -10.79
CA GLU A 363 18.09 18.58 -11.94
C GLU A 363 19.58 18.26 -11.64
N GLY A 364 20.03 17.07 -12.01
CA GLY A 364 21.39 16.62 -11.73
C GLY A 364 21.65 16.19 -10.27
N TRP A 365 20.61 16.09 -9.42
CA TRP A 365 20.74 15.41 -8.14
C TRP A 365 21.27 13.99 -8.37
N PRO A 366 22.14 13.45 -7.49
CA PRO A 366 22.77 12.15 -7.70
C PRO A 366 21.76 11.08 -8.15
N ASN A 367 21.98 10.51 -9.33
CA ASN A 367 21.21 9.40 -9.91
C ASN A 367 19.67 9.60 -10.05
N VAL A 368 19.14 10.83 -10.09
CA VAL A 368 17.72 11.06 -10.43
C VAL A 368 17.58 11.09 -11.96
N THR A 369 17.00 10.04 -12.56
CA THR A 369 16.63 10.04 -13.99
C THR A 369 15.33 10.83 -14.20
N GLU A 370 15.14 11.47 -15.36
CA GLU A 370 13.98 12.33 -15.67
C GLU A 370 12.61 11.65 -15.41
N GLU A 371 12.51 10.32 -15.56
CA GLU A 371 11.27 9.55 -15.35
C GLU A 371 10.84 9.46 -13.87
N SER A 372 11.78 9.49 -12.92
CA SER A 372 11.48 9.45 -11.49
C SER A 372 10.74 10.71 -11.00
N ASN A 373 10.98 11.85 -11.69
CA ASN A 373 10.36 13.14 -11.39
C ASN A 373 8.88 13.20 -11.80
N GLU A 374 8.49 12.59 -12.91
CA GLU A 374 7.08 12.61 -13.38
C GLU A 374 6.13 11.82 -12.44
N SER A 375 6.63 10.74 -11.84
CA SER A 375 5.85 9.91 -10.90
C SER A 375 5.62 10.59 -9.53
N SER A 376 6.55 11.48 -9.14
CA SER A 376 6.45 12.31 -7.94
C SER A 376 5.49 13.47 -8.15
N GLN A 377 5.52 14.09 -9.34
CA GLN A 377 4.63 15.21 -9.71
C GLN A 377 3.13 14.86 -9.65
N LYS A 378 2.73 13.63 -10.04
CA LYS A 378 1.30 13.24 -10.02
C LYS A 378 0.75 12.96 -8.62
N ARG A 379 1.59 12.60 -7.65
CA ARG A 379 1.18 12.26 -6.27
C ARG A 379 1.16 13.46 -5.33
N SER A 380 1.96 14.49 -5.60
CA SER A 380 2.17 15.64 -4.70
C SER A 380 1.30 16.86 -5.01
N LEU A 381 0.41 16.80 -6.00
CA LEU A 381 -0.50 17.90 -6.37
C LEU A 381 -1.73 17.94 -5.43
N ALA A 382 -1.49 18.21 -4.15
CA ALA A 382 -2.47 18.88 -3.27
C ALA A 382 -1.83 20.23 -2.86
N PRO A 383 -2.55 21.36 -2.92
CA PRO A 383 -1.94 22.67 -2.85
C PRO A 383 -1.46 23.00 -1.43
N MET A 384 -0.18 22.77 -1.14
CA MET A 384 0.49 23.41 -0.02
C MET A 384 0.81 24.86 -0.39
N LYS A 385 -0.10 25.78 -0.07
CA LYS A 385 0.19 27.22 -0.04
C LYS A 385 0.13 27.68 1.41
N GLY A 386 1.29 27.84 2.04
CA GLY A 386 1.36 28.32 3.41
C GLY A 386 2.75 28.47 4.05
N MET A 387 3.86 28.36 3.31
CA MET A 387 5.18 28.66 3.89
C MET A 387 5.65 30.06 3.46
N PRO A 388 6.11 30.90 4.41
CA PRO A 388 6.77 32.17 4.09
C PRO A 388 8.13 31.91 3.42
N ASP A 389 8.49 32.83 2.51
CA ASP A 389 9.78 32.88 1.79
C ASP A 389 11.01 32.95 2.70
#